data_AF-A0A3B9TTT9-F1
#
_entry.id   AF-A0A3B9TTT9-F1
#
_cell.length_a   1.000
_cell.length_b   1.000
_cell.length_c   1.000
_cell.angle_alpha   90.00
_cell.angle_beta   90.00
_cell.angle_gamma   90.00
#
_symmetry.space_group_name_H-M   'P 1'
#
loop_
_entity.id
_entity.type
_entity.pdbx_description
1 polymer ?
#
loop_
_entity_poly.entity_id
_entity_poly.type
_entity_poly.pdbx_seq_one_letter_code
_entity_poly.pdbx_strand_id
1 'polypeptide(L)'
;MAENGEKGKLLSPALMGFLRRRAMEACGLLLILAGGALTAMLFSPGRLDPSWSAFSPGPVNNWFGPVGAAIAGGLRTSLGAASFFATLLPLGWGYRLLRKQEIGQRVARLFLAPVALLLLASGIYGLSGGAGSAAGGAAGVVLLGLTMPHVPPVPSVLGLGLAHYLGAGYALLGLMLWSWSATLSRRQWALLVMPVRMLARLVGGVLRPRRAEAEDGGEDAPALELTETSEPVAEAGKAVAKKRPRKAAGKKKRQEPTIIDTGGDTAAPAAPAAGQGRLDFGGDGQFRLPPAKLLKAPGKAASGLSKQELEATAVELETVLGDFSVKGEITESRYGPVVTRHDLEPAPGTKSQRVISLADDIARSMSAVSVRVAVVPGQNVIGIELPNTDRQVVVLREILDHAVWQSDGSNLPMALGKDIAGAPVIVDLAKMPHLLVAGT
;
A
#
# COMPACT_ATOMS: atom_id res chain seq x y z
N MET A 1 -26.57 -9.86 -40.53
CA MET A 1 -26.58 -10.69 -39.31
C MET A 1 -26.26 -9.78 -38.14
N ALA A 2 -27.30 -9.14 -37.63
CA ALA A 2 -27.25 -8.29 -36.46
C ALA A 2 -27.52 -9.13 -35.20
N GLU A 3 -27.13 -8.57 -34.07
CA GLU A 3 -27.48 -8.93 -32.69
C GLU A 3 -26.84 -10.17 -32.09
N ASN A 4 -25.85 -9.92 -31.23
CA ASN A 4 -25.52 -10.81 -30.13
C ASN A 4 -25.32 -10.01 -28.84
N GLY A 5 -26.41 -9.85 -28.08
CA GLY A 5 -26.40 -10.08 -26.64
C GLY A 5 -25.80 -9.02 -25.71
N GLU A 6 -26.27 -7.76 -25.75
CA GLU A 6 -26.23 -6.92 -24.55
C GLU A 6 -27.30 -7.41 -23.55
N LYS A 7 -26.92 -8.37 -22.69
CA LYS A 7 -27.70 -8.65 -21.48
C LYS A 7 -27.69 -7.42 -20.59
N GLY A 8 -28.80 -6.69 -20.58
CA GLY A 8 -29.03 -5.51 -19.75
C GLY A 8 -28.67 -5.77 -18.29
N LYS A 9 -27.62 -5.09 -17.80
CA LYS A 9 -27.35 -5.01 -16.37
C LYS A 9 -28.47 -4.16 -15.75
N LEU A 10 -29.42 -4.82 -15.08
CA LEU A 10 -30.61 -4.24 -14.42
C LEU A 10 -30.31 -3.11 -13.41
N LEU A 11 -29.05 -2.88 -13.03
CA LEU A 11 -28.65 -1.88 -12.05
C LEU A 11 -27.44 -1.11 -12.58
N SER A 12 -27.46 0.21 -12.42
CA SER A 12 -26.33 1.06 -12.79
C SER A 12 -25.05 0.66 -12.02
N PRO A 13 -23.86 0.79 -12.61
CA PRO A 13 -22.59 0.47 -11.93
C PRO A 13 -22.42 1.24 -10.60
N ALA A 14 -22.94 2.47 -10.52
CA ALA A 14 -22.94 3.29 -9.31
C ALA A 14 -23.83 2.69 -8.21
N LEU A 15 -25.03 2.23 -8.56
CA LEU A 15 -25.95 1.57 -7.63
C LEU A 15 -25.38 0.24 -7.13
N MET A 16 -24.75 -0.54 -8.01
CA MET A 16 -24.05 -1.78 -7.63
C MET A 16 -22.91 -1.52 -6.63
N GLY A 17 -22.13 -0.46 -6.85
CA GLY A 17 -21.06 -0.05 -5.93
C GLY A 17 -21.59 0.44 -4.58
N PHE A 18 -22.70 1.18 -4.57
CA PHE A 18 -23.39 1.59 -3.33
C PHE A 18 -23.91 0.37 -2.54
N LEU A 19 -24.65 -0.52 -3.19
CA LEU A 19 -25.20 -1.74 -2.58
C LEU A 19 -24.10 -2.64 -2.03
N ARG A 20 -23.00 -2.83 -2.75
CA ARG A 20 -21.84 -3.60 -2.27
C ARG A 20 -21.23 -2.99 -1.01
N ARG A 21 -21.08 -1.66 -0.95
CA ARG A 21 -20.57 -0.97 0.24
C ARG A 21 -21.51 -1.11 1.43
N ARG A 22 -22.82 -0.98 1.22
CA ARG A 22 -23.82 -1.19 2.28
C ARG A 22 -23.89 -2.63 2.75
N ALA A 23 -23.78 -3.59 1.84
CA ALA A 23 -23.68 -5.00 2.19
C ALA A 23 -22.42 -5.29 3.02
N MET A 24 -21.27 -4.70 2.69
CA MET A 24 -20.04 -4.85 3.49
C MET A 24 -20.18 -4.25 4.89
N GLU A 25 -20.77 -3.06 5.01
CA GLU A 25 -21.05 -2.44 6.31
C GLU A 25 -22.00 -3.30 7.16
N ALA A 26 -23.10 -3.78 6.56
CA ALA A 26 -24.09 -4.62 7.23
C ALA A 26 -23.48 -5.97 7.67
N CYS A 27 -22.76 -6.65 6.80
CA CYS A 27 -22.03 -7.88 7.15
C CYS A 27 -20.98 -7.63 8.23
N GLY A 28 -20.27 -6.50 8.16
CA GLY A 28 -19.29 -6.12 9.17
C GLY A 28 -19.92 -5.91 10.55
N LEU A 29 -21.04 -5.20 10.59
CA LEU A 29 -21.81 -4.98 11.82
C LEU A 29 -22.33 -6.30 12.40
N LEU A 30 -22.91 -7.17 11.56
CA LEU A 30 -23.40 -8.49 11.97
C LEU A 30 -22.28 -9.34 12.57
N LEU A 31 -21.08 -9.33 11.98
CA LEU A 31 -19.92 -10.05 12.51
C LEU A 31 -19.45 -9.48 13.86
N ILE A 32 -19.47 -8.15 14.03
CA ILE A 32 -19.14 -7.55 15.34
C ILE A 32 -20.17 -7.94 16.40
N LEU A 33 -21.46 -7.87 16.08
CA LEU A 33 -22.53 -8.26 17.01
C LEU A 33 -22.43 -9.74 17.37
N ALA A 34 -22.19 -10.62 16.39
CA ALA A 34 -21.99 -12.04 16.61
C ALA A 34 -20.75 -12.32 17.47
N GLY A 35 -19.62 -11.67 17.17
CA GLY A 35 -18.39 -11.80 17.97
C GLY A 35 -18.57 -11.31 19.40
N GLY A 36 -19.21 -10.16 19.59
CA GLY A 36 -19.52 -9.60 20.90
C GLY A 36 -20.47 -10.49 21.71
N ALA A 37 -21.49 -11.05 21.06
CA ALA A 37 -22.39 -12.03 21.69
C ALA A 37 -21.64 -13.29 22.11
N LEU A 38 -20.76 -13.84 21.26
CA LEU A 38 -19.93 -15.00 21.61
C LEU A 38 -18.99 -14.72 22.79
N THR A 39 -18.35 -13.55 22.81
CA THR A 39 -17.52 -13.13 23.95
C THR A 39 -18.37 -13.01 25.22
N ALA A 40 -19.55 -12.39 25.14
CA ALA A 40 -20.46 -12.25 26.28
C ALA A 40 -20.96 -13.62 26.79
N MET A 41 -21.33 -14.54 25.89
CA MET A 41 -21.69 -15.92 26.25
C MET A 41 -20.54 -16.64 26.97
N LEU A 42 -19.30 -16.44 26.54
CA LEU A 42 -18.11 -17.10 27.08
C LEU A 42 -17.76 -16.60 28.50
N PHE A 43 -17.88 -15.30 28.75
CA PHE A 43 -17.58 -14.66 30.04
C PHE A 43 -18.79 -14.50 30.96
N SER A 44 -19.97 -14.87 30.48
CA SER A 44 -21.18 -14.87 31.28
C SER A 44 -21.01 -15.69 32.57
N PRO A 45 -21.67 -15.29 33.68
CA PRO A 45 -21.85 -16.15 34.84
C PRO A 45 -22.41 -17.52 34.44
N GLY A 46 -22.09 -18.57 35.19
CA GLY A 46 -22.51 -19.94 34.84
C GLY A 46 -21.44 -20.78 34.13
N ARG A 47 -20.19 -20.74 34.60
CA ARG A 47 -19.11 -21.60 34.06
C ARG A 47 -19.48 -23.09 34.13
N LEU A 48 -20.31 -23.49 35.08
CA LEU A 48 -20.78 -24.87 35.29
C LEU A 48 -22.25 -25.07 34.86
N ASP A 49 -22.77 -24.19 34.00
CA ASP A 49 -24.12 -24.36 33.47
C ASP A 49 -24.23 -25.65 32.62
N PRO A 50 -25.45 -26.22 32.53
CA PRO A 50 -25.73 -27.34 31.64
C PRO A 50 -25.26 -27.06 30.21
N SER A 51 -24.45 -27.95 29.67
CA SER A 51 -23.94 -27.87 28.29
C SER A 51 -23.81 -29.28 27.71
N TRP A 52 -23.48 -29.39 26.42
CA TRP A 52 -23.33 -30.70 25.76
C TRP A 52 -22.32 -31.63 26.43
N SER A 53 -21.39 -31.08 27.20
CA SER A 53 -20.29 -31.78 27.84
C SER A 53 -20.36 -31.75 29.37
N ALA A 54 -21.34 -31.06 29.97
CA ALA A 54 -21.46 -30.93 31.42
C ALA A 54 -22.92 -30.94 31.85
N PHE A 55 -23.26 -31.86 32.75
CA PHE A 55 -24.56 -31.90 33.41
C PHE A 55 -24.53 -31.07 34.69
N SER A 56 -25.56 -30.26 34.92
CA SER A 56 -25.72 -29.49 36.15
C SER A 56 -27.21 -29.46 36.53
N PRO A 57 -27.57 -29.76 37.79
CA PRO A 57 -28.96 -29.78 38.22
C PRO A 57 -29.54 -28.39 38.53
N GLY A 58 -28.73 -27.33 38.47
CA GLY A 58 -29.12 -25.95 38.80
C GLY A 58 -29.71 -25.16 37.62
N PRO A 59 -30.30 -23.97 37.89
CA PRO A 59 -30.78 -23.07 36.86
C PRO A 59 -29.62 -22.52 35.99
N VAL A 60 -29.90 -22.26 34.72
CA VAL A 60 -28.92 -21.70 33.78
C VAL A 60 -28.69 -20.22 34.11
N ASN A 61 -27.43 -19.85 34.38
CA ASN A 61 -27.05 -18.48 34.74
C ASN A 61 -26.47 -17.70 33.55
N ASN A 62 -26.26 -18.34 32.40
CA ASN A 62 -25.79 -17.69 31.20
C ASN A 62 -26.77 -16.61 30.75
N TRP A 63 -26.27 -15.40 30.43
CA TRP A 63 -27.08 -14.28 29.98
C TRP A 63 -27.88 -14.56 28.71
N PHE A 64 -27.42 -15.50 27.89
CA PHE A 64 -28.11 -15.96 26.67
C PHE A 64 -28.89 -17.26 26.88
N GLY A 65 -29.17 -17.62 28.13
CA GLY A 65 -29.92 -18.80 28.52
C GLY A 65 -29.25 -20.11 28.11
N PRO A 66 -30.04 -21.19 27.92
CA PRO A 66 -29.51 -22.53 27.63
C PRO A 66 -28.65 -22.61 26.36
N VAL A 67 -28.98 -21.81 25.33
CA VAL A 67 -28.23 -21.77 24.06
C VAL A 67 -26.84 -21.17 24.28
N GLY A 68 -26.75 -20.06 25.02
CA GLY A 68 -25.47 -19.46 25.40
C GLY A 68 -24.61 -20.40 26.23
N ALA A 69 -25.22 -21.09 27.20
CA ALA A 69 -24.54 -22.08 28.03
C ALA A 69 -23.99 -23.26 27.20
N ALA A 70 -24.77 -23.78 26.25
CA ALA A 70 -24.34 -24.85 25.36
C ALA A 70 -23.16 -24.43 24.46
N ILE A 71 -23.23 -23.24 23.84
CA ILE A 71 -22.16 -22.71 22.98
C ILE A 71 -20.88 -22.45 23.78
N ALA A 72 -21.00 -21.75 24.93
CA ALA A 72 -19.86 -21.45 25.78
C ALA A 72 -19.23 -22.72 26.37
N GLY A 73 -20.05 -23.69 26.78
CA GLY A 73 -19.60 -24.99 27.25
C GLY A 73 -18.86 -25.76 26.15
N GLY A 74 -19.44 -25.85 24.95
CA GLY A 74 -18.80 -26.50 23.80
C GLY A 74 -17.46 -25.86 23.43
N LEU A 75 -17.37 -24.53 23.39
CA LEU A 75 -16.12 -23.79 23.16
C LEU A 75 -15.08 -24.06 24.24
N ARG A 76 -15.47 -24.05 25.52
CA ARG A 76 -14.54 -24.32 26.64
C ARG A 76 -14.07 -25.78 26.67
N THR A 77 -14.95 -26.73 26.38
CA THR A 77 -14.57 -28.15 26.32
C THR A 77 -13.67 -28.45 25.12
N SER A 78 -13.95 -27.87 23.96
CA SER A 78 -13.15 -28.10 22.75
C SER A 78 -11.80 -27.38 22.79
N LEU A 79 -11.79 -26.07 23.09
CA LEU A 79 -10.62 -25.19 22.95
C LEU A 79 -10.02 -24.70 24.28
N GLY A 80 -10.67 -24.95 25.42
CA GLY A 80 -10.21 -24.44 26.72
C GLY A 80 -10.15 -22.91 26.73
N ALA A 81 -9.06 -22.34 27.25
CA ALA A 81 -8.83 -20.91 27.25
C ALA A 81 -8.58 -20.34 25.84
N ALA A 82 -8.21 -21.17 24.85
CA ALA A 82 -8.06 -20.72 23.47
C ALA A 82 -9.40 -20.30 22.82
N SER A 83 -10.53 -20.68 23.41
CA SER A 83 -11.87 -20.25 22.99
C SER A 83 -12.01 -18.73 22.93
N PHE A 84 -11.28 -17.98 23.76
CA PHE A 84 -11.27 -16.52 23.71
C PHE A 84 -10.85 -15.99 22.33
N PHE A 85 -9.78 -16.55 21.75
CA PHE A 85 -9.27 -16.18 20.43
C PHE A 85 -10.27 -16.47 19.30
N ALA A 86 -11.14 -17.48 19.47
CA ALA A 86 -12.21 -17.78 18.53
C ALA A 86 -13.26 -16.66 18.50
N THR A 87 -13.59 -16.07 19.66
CA THR A 87 -14.57 -14.97 19.75
C THR A 87 -14.04 -13.66 19.14
N LEU A 88 -12.71 -13.48 19.11
CA LEU A 88 -12.07 -12.27 18.58
C LEU A 88 -11.95 -12.25 17.04
N LEU A 89 -11.97 -13.40 16.37
CA LEU A 89 -11.90 -13.49 14.90
C LEU A 89 -13.03 -12.73 14.18
N PRO A 90 -14.33 -12.97 14.51
CA PRO A 90 -15.43 -12.24 13.88
C PRO A 90 -15.39 -10.74 14.21
N LEU A 91 -14.91 -10.34 15.39
CA LEU A 91 -14.72 -8.93 15.75
C LEU A 91 -13.70 -8.24 14.82
N GLY A 92 -12.54 -8.87 14.60
CA GLY A 92 -11.49 -8.35 13.73
C GLY A 92 -11.93 -8.25 12.26
N TRP A 93 -12.62 -9.27 11.76
CA TRP A 93 -13.15 -9.28 10.39
C TRP A 93 -14.26 -8.25 10.22
N GLY A 94 -15.19 -8.19 11.19
CA GLY A 94 -16.29 -7.25 11.20
C GLY A 94 -15.82 -5.79 11.19
N TYR A 95 -14.80 -5.48 12.00
CA TYR A 95 -14.18 -4.16 12.01
C TYR A 95 -13.56 -3.76 10.66
N ARG A 96 -12.89 -4.67 9.98
CA ARG A 96 -12.34 -4.39 8.64
C ARG A 96 -13.43 -4.18 7.59
N LEU A 97 -14.47 -5.01 7.62
CA LEU A 97 -15.62 -4.89 6.73
C LEU A 97 -16.37 -3.56 6.93
N LEU A 98 -16.53 -3.11 8.18
CA LEU A 98 -17.08 -1.79 8.51
C LEU A 98 -16.22 -0.63 7.98
N ARG A 99 -14.88 -0.79 8.00
CA ARG A 99 -13.95 0.17 7.38
C ARG A 99 -13.90 0.08 5.86
N LYS A 100 -14.79 -0.71 5.23
CA LYS A 100 -14.86 -0.92 3.77
C LYS A 100 -13.57 -1.48 3.19
N GLN A 101 -12.77 -2.14 4.04
CA GLN A 101 -11.53 -2.77 3.61
C GLN A 101 -11.82 -4.19 3.14
N GLU A 102 -11.34 -4.53 1.95
CA GLU A 102 -11.46 -5.89 1.46
C GLU A 102 -10.55 -6.83 2.27
N ILE A 103 -11.13 -7.95 2.70
CA ILE A 103 -10.36 -9.03 3.28
C ILE A 103 -9.70 -9.78 2.11
N GLY A 104 -8.39 -9.60 1.91
CA GLY A 104 -7.63 -10.41 0.96
C GLY A 104 -7.54 -11.88 1.42
N GLN A 105 -7.50 -12.82 0.48
CA GLN A 105 -7.36 -14.27 0.74
C GLN A 105 -8.37 -14.84 1.75
N ARG A 106 -9.64 -14.42 1.66
CA ARG A 106 -10.72 -14.80 2.61
C ARG A 106 -10.83 -16.30 2.84
N VAL A 107 -10.75 -17.06 1.75
CA VAL A 107 -10.84 -18.53 1.76
C VAL A 107 -9.70 -19.12 2.58
N ALA A 108 -8.45 -18.76 2.27
CA ALA A 108 -7.29 -19.25 3.02
C ALA A 108 -7.37 -18.90 4.51
N ARG A 109 -7.79 -17.66 4.85
CA ARG A 109 -7.94 -17.24 6.26
C ARG A 109 -9.02 -18.02 7.00
N LEU A 110 -10.14 -18.33 6.33
CA LEU A 110 -11.22 -19.13 6.89
C LEU A 110 -10.76 -20.56 7.18
N PHE A 111 -9.97 -21.17 6.29
CA PHE A 111 -9.43 -22.51 6.49
C PHE A 111 -8.29 -22.57 7.52
N LEU A 112 -7.47 -21.52 7.61
CA LEU A 112 -6.34 -21.45 8.54
C LEU A 112 -6.76 -21.03 9.97
N ALA A 113 -7.93 -20.41 10.15
CA ALA A 113 -8.44 -20.03 11.47
C ALA A 113 -8.62 -21.23 12.43
N PRO A 114 -9.29 -22.33 12.04
CA PRO A 114 -9.39 -23.53 12.89
C PRO A 114 -8.03 -24.12 13.24
N VAL A 115 -7.09 -24.15 12.29
CA VAL A 115 -5.72 -24.64 12.53
C VAL A 115 -5.00 -23.76 13.55
N ALA A 116 -5.14 -22.44 13.45
CA ALA A 116 -4.57 -21.51 14.41
C ALA A 116 -5.14 -21.71 15.83
N LEU A 117 -6.46 -21.92 15.94
CA LEU A 117 -7.13 -22.17 17.22
C LEU A 117 -6.71 -23.52 17.82
N LEU A 118 -6.54 -24.55 17.01
CA LEU A 118 -6.01 -25.86 17.43
C LEU A 118 -4.59 -25.72 17.99
N LEU A 119 -3.71 -25.00 17.28
CA LEU A 119 -2.34 -24.74 17.74
C LEU A 119 -2.32 -23.91 19.04
N LEU A 120 -3.15 -22.89 19.15
CA LEU A 120 -3.28 -22.11 20.40
C LEU A 120 -3.79 -22.96 21.56
N ALA A 121 -4.77 -23.82 21.32
CA ALA A 121 -5.30 -24.77 22.30
C ALA A 121 -4.21 -25.73 22.80
N SER A 122 -3.44 -26.35 21.89
CA SER A 122 -2.30 -27.20 22.25
C SER A 122 -1.18 -26.43 22.93
N GLY A 123 -0.95 -25.19 22.51
CA GLY A 123 0.04 -24.32 23.10
C GLY A 123 -0.26 -24.02 24.57
N ILE A 124 -1.49 -23.62 24.86
CA ILE A 124 -1.94 -23.34 26.22
C ILE A 124 -1.92 -24.61 27.10
N TYR A 125 -2.35 -25.75 26.56
CA TYR A 125 -2.28 -27.04 27.28
C TYR A 125 -0.84 -27.47 27.58
N GLY A 126 0.08 -27.33 26.62
CA GLY A 126 1.49 -27.66 26.84
C GLY A 126 2.17 -26.72 27.83
N LEU A 127 1.86 -25.42 27.77
CA LEU A 127 2.36 -24.42 28.71
C LEU A 127 1.84 -24.61 30.13
N SER A 128 0.69 -25.25 30.34
CA SER A 128 0.21 -25.67 31.66
C SER A 128 0.84 -26.97 32.15
N GLY A 129 1.90 -27.45 31.48
CA GLY A 129 2.60 -28.69 31.81
C GLY A 129 1.85 -29.96 31.42
N GLY A 130 0.82 -29.85 30.57
CA GLY A 130 -0.05 -30.98 30.22
C GLY A 130 -0.95 -31.42 31.37
N ALA A 131 -1.08 -30.60 32.42
CA ALA A 131 -1.98 -30.87 33.53
C ALA A 131 -3.30 -30.10 33.33
N GLY A 132 -4.42 -30.83 33.31
CA GLY A 132 -5.77 -30.28 33.28
C GLY A 132 -6.27 -29.92 31.88
N SER A 133 -7.35 -30.57 31.44
CA SER A 133 -8.03 -30.29 30.16
C SER A 133 -8.65 -28.88 30.10
N ALA A 134 -8.83 -28.22 31.25
CA ALA A 134 -9.41 -26.87 31.32
C ALA A 134 -8.57 -25.79 30.62
N ALA A 135 -7.24 -25.98 30.51
CA ALA A 135 -6.34 -24.99 29.94
C ALA A 135 -6.45 -24.93 28.41
N GLY A 136 -6.34 -26.05 27.70
CA GLY A 136 -6.38 -26.11 26.23
C GLY A 136 -7.50 -26.94 25.61
N GLY A 137 -8.44 -27.44 26.41
CA GLY A 137 -9.57 -28.25 25.94
C GLY A 137 -9.16 -29.57 25.31
N ALA A 138 -10.13 -30.29 24.76
CA ALA A 138 -9.93 -31.56 24.07
C ALA A 138 -8.99 -31.43 22.87
N ALA A 139 -9.09 -30.33 22.11
CA ALA A 139 -8.24 -30.06 20.95
C ALA A 139 -6.76 -29.97 21.35
N GLY A 140 -6.48 -29.27 22.45
CA GLY A 140 -5.12 -29.13 22.98
C GLY A 140 -4.52 -30.45 23.43
N VAL A 141 -5.30 -31.24 24.18
CA VAL A 141 -4.92 -32.57 24.68
C VAL A 141 -4.62 -33.52 23.52
N VAL A 142 -5.50 -33.59 22.52
CA VAL A 142 -5.36 -34.52 21.39
C VAL A 142 -4.11 -34.21 20.57
N LEU A 143 -3.95 -32.97 20.10
CA LEU A 143 -2.81 -32.65 19.23
C LEU A 143 -1.49 -32.76 20.00
N LEU A 144 -1.39 -32.27 21.24
CA LEU A 144 -0.16 -32.44 22.02
C LEU A 144 0.13 -33.92 22.30
N GLY A 145 -0.89 -34.70 22.67
CA GLY A 145 -0.77 -36.14 22.92
C GLY A 145 -0.37 -36.96 21.70
N LEU A 146 -0.79 -36.55 20.49
CA LEU A 146 -0.34 -37.17 19.23
C LEU A 146 1.11 -36.82 18.89
N THR A 147 1.59 -35.65 19.32
CA THR A 147 2.93 -35.16 18.95
C THR A 147 4.02 -35.67 19.89
N MET A 148 3.69 -35.82 21.17
CA MET A 148 4.61 -36.28 22.22
C MET A 148 5.39 -37.57 21.90
N PRO A 149 4.75 -38.65 21.39
CA PRO A 149 5.45 -39.91 21.10
C PRO A 149 6.49 -39.81 19.99
N HIS A 150 6.40 -38.80 19.12
CA HIS A 150 7.28 -38.62 17.98
C HIS A 150 8.47 -37.71 18.26
N VAL A 151 8.51 -37.09 19.44
CA VAL A 151 9.58 -36.17 19.84
C VAL A 151 10.47 -36.86 20.87
N PRO A 152 11.80 -36.90 20.66
CA PRO A 152 12.69 -37.53 21.62
C PRO A 152 12.58 -36.84 22.99
N PRO A 153 12.70 -37.59 24.10
CA PRO A 153 12.60 -37.01 25.43
C PRO A 153 13.71 -35.98 25.64
N VAL A 154 13.33 -34.78 26.06
CA VAL A 154 14.24 -33.67 26.36
C VAL A 154 14.32 -33.52 27.89
N PRO A 155 15.53 -33.34 28.47
CA PRO A 155 15.67 -33.15 29.91
C PRO A 155 14.90 -31.92 30.38
N SER A 156 14.28 -32.03 31.56
CA SER A 156 13.60 -30.90 32.18
C SER A 156 14.61 -29.88 32.71
N VAL A 157 14.43 -28.60 32.38
CA VAL A 157 15.28 -27.50 32.87
C VAL A 157 14.39 -26.54 33.65
N LEU A 158 14.74 -26.22 34.90
CA LEU A 158 13.97 -25.31 35.77
C LEU A 158 12.47 -25.72 35.92
N GLY A 159 12.18 -27.03 35.92
CA GLY A 159 10.80 -27.55 35.99
C GLY A 159 10.04 -27.56 34.65
N LEU A 160 10.64 -27.06 33.56
CA LEU A 160 10.05 -27.10 32.22
C LEU A 160 10.43 -28.41 31.52
N GLY A 161 9.48 -29.33 31.44
CA GLY A 161 9.59 -30.56 30.65
C GLY A 161 9.16 -30.40 29.18
N LEU A 162 9.21 -31.51 28.43
CA LEU A 162 8.87 -31.58 27.00
C LEU A 162 7.52 -30.92 26.63
N ALA A 163 6.51 -31.03 27.50
CA ALA A 163 5.18 -30.43 27.29
C ALA A 163 5.23 -28.91 27.16
N HIS A 164 6.06 -28.27 27.98
CA HIS A 164 6.21 -26.81 27.97
C HIS A 164 6.92 -26.34 26.70
N TYR A 165 7.93 -27.09 26.24
CA TYR A 165 8.65 -26.74 25.00
C TYR A 165 7.76 -26.87 23.77
N LEU A 166 7.05 -27.99 23.63
CA LEU A 166 6.09 -28.19 22.54
C LEU A 166 4.93 -27.19 22.64
N GLY A 167 4.43 -26.95 23.86
CA GLY A 167 3.41 -25.93 24.13
C GLY A 167 3.85 -24.53 23.71
N ALA A 168 5.07 -24.12 24.05
CA ALA A 168 5.62 -22.82 23.64
C ALA A 168 5.71 -22.70 22.10
N GLY A 169 6.15 -23.77 21.42
CA GLY A 169 6.19 -23.83 19.97
C GLY A 169 4.81 -23.69 19.33
N TYR A 170 3.83 -24.46 19.80
CA TYR A 170 2.45 -24.37 19.31
C TYR A 170 1.78 -23.04 19.62
N ALA A 171 2.02 -22.47 20.80
CA ALA A 171 1.50 -21.15 21.17
C ALA A 171 2.06 -20.07 20.24
N LEU A 172 3.36 -20.10 19.93
CA LEU A 172 4.00 -19.13 19.04
C LEU A 172 3.49 -19.25 17.60
N LEU A 173 3.47 -20.47 17.05
CA LEU A 173 2.96 -20.71 15.69
C LEU A 173 1.46 -20.40 15.59
N GLY A 174 0.69 -20.80 16.60
CA GLY A 174 -0.75 -20.55 16.70
C GLY A 174 -1.06 -19.05 16.76
N LEU A 175 -0.31 -18.28 17.56
CA LEU A 175 -0.49 -16.83 17.65
C LEU A 175 -0.12 -16.14 16.33
N MET A 176 0.97 -16.57 15.69
CA MET A 176 1.38 -16.05 14.39
C MET A 176 0.29 -16.31 13.34
N LEU A 177 -0.22 -17.54 13.24
CA LEU A 177 -1.24 -17.90 12.28
C LEU A 177 -2.60 -17.25 12.60
N TRP A 178 -2.97 -17.19 13.88
CA TRP A 178 -4.20 -16.55 14.34
C TRP A 178 -4.20 -15.08 14.00
N SER A 179 -3.10 -14.38 14.24
CA SER A 179 -3.00 -12.94 13.96
C SER A 179 -3.13 -12.61 12.46
N TRP A 180 -2.59 -13.50 11.60
CA TRP A 180 -2.67 -13.37 10.16
C TRP A 180 -4.12 -13.61 9.70
N SER A 181 -4.78 -14.63 10.28
CA SER A 181 -6.20 -14.91 10.03
C SER A 181 -7.11 -13.79 10.55
N ALA A 182 -6.86 -13.26 11.75
CA ALA A 182 -7.58 -12.14 12.38
C ALA A 182 -7.37 -10.80 11.66
N THR A 183 -6.52 -10.76 10.63
CA THR A 183 -6.27 -9.59 9.79
C THR A 183 -5.60 -8.43 10.53
N LEU A 184 -4.77 -8.72 11.54
CA LEU A 184 -4.01 -7.67 12.22
C LEU A 184 -2.99 -7.04 11.26
N SER A 185 -2.99 -5.71 11.18
CA SER A 185 -1.97 -4.96 10.43
C SER A 185 -0.60 -5.02 11.12
N ARG A 186 0.49 -4.79 10.36
CA ARG A 186 1.86 -4.74 10.91
C ARG A 186 2.00 -3.74 12.06
N ARG A 187 1.25 -2.63 12.03
CA ARG A 187 1.20 -1.62 13.11
C ARG A 187 0.49 -2.14 14.36
N GLN A 188 -0.62 -2.85 14.22
CA GLN A 188 -1.33 -3.48 15.35
C GLN A 188 -0.52 -4.62 15.96
N TRP A 189 0.22 -5.38 15.13
CA TRP A 189 1.22 -6.33 15.58
C TRP A 189 2.29 -5.67 16.43
N ALA A 190 2.90 -4.59 15.94
CA ALA A 190 3.95 -3.87 16.66
C ALA A 190 3.50 -3.41 18.06
N LEU A 191 2.25 -2.95 18.21
CA LEU A 191 1.67 -2.56 19.50
C LEU A 191 1.54 -3.74 20.47
N LEU A 192 1.17 -4.93 19.98
CA LEU A 192 1.06 -6.15 20.81
C LEU A 192 2.44 -6.70 21.22
N VAL A 193 3.46 -6.62 20.36
CA VAL A 193 4.81 -7.13 20.70
C VAL A 193 5.67 -6.11 21.45
N MET A 194 5.31 -4.82 21.44
CA MET A 194 6.05 -3.77 22.15
C MET A 194 6.29 -4.07 23.64
N PRO A 195 5.28 -4.45 24.45
CA PRO A 195 5.51 -4.79 25.86
C PRO A 195 6.43 -6.00 26.04
N VAL A 196 6.34 -7.02 25.17
CA VAL A 196 7.23 -8.18 25.19
C VAL A 196 8.66 -7.79 24.84
N ARG A 197 8.87 -6.91 23.85
CA ARG A 197 10.20 -6.40 23.47
C ARG A 197 10.79 -5.51 24.56
N MET A 198 9.96 -4.74 25.26
CA MET A 198 10.38 -3.90 26.38
C MET A 198 10.79 -4.75 27.58
N LEU A 199 10.02 -5.80 27.89
CA LEU A 199 10.35 -6.78 28.93
C LEU A 199 11.62 -7.59 28.56
N ALA A 200 11.76 -8.02 27.31
CA ALA A 200 12.95 -8.72 26.82
C ALA A 200 14.21 -7.83 26.87
N ARG A 201 14.08 -6.51 26.68
CA ARG A 201 15.19 -5.54 26.85
C ARG A 201 15.55 -5.35 28.32
N LEU A 202 14.56 -5.32 29.21
CA LEU A 202 14.79 -5.27 30.66
C LEU A 202 15.51 -6.52 31.16
N VAL A 203 15.10 -7.71 30.72
CA VAL A 203 15.75 -8.98 31.06
C VAL A 203 17.12 -9.12 30.38
N GLY A 204 17.24 -8.70 29.11
CA GLY A 204 18.51 -8.70 28.37
C GLY A 204 19.54 -7.69 28.90
N GLY A 205 19.10 -6.65 29.62
CA GLY A 205 19.97 -5.72 30.35
C GLY A 205 20.61 -6.35 31.59
N VAL A 206 19.96 -7.35 32.20
CA VAL A 206 20.47 -8.08 33.38
C VAL A 206 21.45 -9.19 32.97
N LEU A 207 21.31 -9.73 31.75
CA LEU A 207 22.13 -10.83 31.22
C LEU A 207 23.33 -10.40 30.36
N ARG A 208 23.60 -9.11 30.21
CA ARG A 208 24.80 -8.64 29.50
C ARG A 208 26.02 -8.75 30.44
N PRO A 209 26.99 -9.64 30.19
CA PRO A 209 28.22 -9.63 30.96
C PRO A 209 28.91 -8.29 30.73
N ARG A 210 29.23 -7.63 31.85
CA ARG A 210 29.91 -6.34 31.92
C ARG A 210 31.30 -6.53 31.32
N ARG A 211 31.45 -6.21 30.03
CA ARG A 211 32.74 -6.23 29.34
C ARG A 211 33.52 -5.03 29.89
N ALA A 212 34.54 -5.32 30.70
CA ALA A 212 35.42 -4.32 31.27
C ALA A 212 36.19 -3.60 30.15
N GLU A 213 36.16 -2.27 30.20
CA GLU A 213 37.10 -1.40 29.51
C GLU A 213 38.50 -1.66 30.05
N ALA A 214 39.46 -1.86 29.16
CA ALA A 214 40.89 -1.78 29.45
C ALA A 214 41.52 -0.88 28.40
N GLU A 215 42.04 0.25 28.87
CA GLU A 215 42.86 1.21 28.14
C GLU A 215 44.25 0.63 27.80
N ASP A 216 44.72 1.05 26.63
CA ASP A 216 46.07 1.43 26.18
C ASP A 216 47.35 0.75 26.72
N GLY A 217 48.28 0.47 25.80
CA GLY A 217 49.64 -0.02 26.05
C GLY A 217 50.19 -0.86 24.87
N GLY A 218 50.96 -0.23 23.98
CA GLY A 218 51.56 -0.88 22.80
C GLY A 218 52.85 -1.67 23.04
N GLU A 219 53.21 -2.53 22.07
CA GLU A 219 54.54 -2.69 21.43
C GLU A 219 54.56 -3.93 20.50
N ASP A 220 54.97 -3.68 19.24
CA ASP A 220 55.71 -4.47 18.24
C ASP A 220 55.46 -5.98 17.92
N ALA A 221 54.86 -6.15 16.72
CA ALA A 221 55.27 -7.01 15.56
C ALA A 221 55.13 -8.57 15.61
N PRO A 222 55.11 -9.29 14.45
CA PRO A 222 55.08 -8.88 13.03
C PRO A 222 53.97 -9.53 12.16
N ALA A 223 53.95 -9.08 10.91
CA ALA A 223 53.04 -9.40 9.80
C ALA A 223 53.10 -10.84 9.26
N LEU A 224 51.96 -11.32 8.76
CA LEU A 224 51.89 -12.34 7.70
C LEU A 224 50.83 -11.96 6.66
N GLU A 225 51.35 -11.60 5.50
CA GLU A 225 50.68 -11.29 4.24
C GLU A 225 50.48 -12.61 3.47
N LEU A 226 49.27 -12.88 2.97
CA LEU A 226 49.00 -14.00 2.06
C LEU A 226 48.18 -13.50 0.87
N THR A 227 48.94 -13.05 -0.12
CA THR A 227 48.79 -13.25 -1.57
C THR A 227 47.42 -13.57 -2.16
N GLU A 228 47.03 -12.67 -3.06
CA GLU A 228 46.12 -12.87 -4.18
C GLU A 228 46.49 -14.10 -5.01
N THR A 229 45.47 -14.80 -5.53
CA THR A 229 45.63 -15.55 -6.78
C THR A 229 44.34 -15.48 -7.59
N SER A 230 44.55 -15.12 -8.85
CA SER A 230 43.65 -14.85 -9.95
C SER A 230 42.84 -16.06 -10.43
N GLU A 231 41.69 -15.75 -11.05
CA GLU A 231 40.85 -16.66 -11.83
C GLU A 231 41.58 -17.24 -13.07
N PRO A 232 41.02 -18.28 -13.72
CA PRO A 232 40.22 -17.98 -14.92
C PRO A 232 38.99 -18.89 -15.20
N VAL A 233 37.94 -18.24 -15.72
CA VAL A 233 37.02 -18.60 -16.83
C VAL A 233 36.73 -20.07 -17.14
N ALA A 234 35.43 -20.44 -17.11
CA ALA A 234 34.83 -21.39 -18.06
C ALA A 234 33.33 -21.13 -18.31
N GLU A 235 33.01 -21.06 -19.58
CA GLU A 235 31.72 -20.85 -20.25
C GLU A 235 30.89 -22.15 -20.31
N ALA A 236 29.53 -22.07 -20.26
CA ALA A 236 28.59 -22.82 -21.13
C ALA A 236 27.17 -22.91 -20.54
N GLY A 237 26.16 -22.63 -21.37
CA GLY A 237 24.77 -22.99 -21.05
C GLY A 237 23.65 -22.30 -21.85
N LYS A 238 23.77 -22.19 -23.19
CA LYS A 238 22.62 -21.85 -24.06
C LYS A 238 21.75 -23.10 -24.27
N ALA A 239 20.41 -22.94 -24.18
CA ALA A 239 19.46 -23.82 -24.86
C ALA A 239 18.32 -23.00 -25.47
N VAL A 240 18.09 -23.26 -26.75
CA VAL A 240 17.30 -22.51 -27.74
C VAL A 240 15.95 -23.18 -27.96
N ALA A 241 14.87 -22.42 -28.21
CA ALA A 241 13.71 -22.94 -28.96
C ALA A 241 12.96 -21.86 -29.77
N LYS A 242 13.43 -21.72 -31.01
CA LYS A 242 12.78 -21.42 -32.31
C LYS A 242 11.48 -20.59 -32.45
N LYS A 243 11.62 -19.59 -33.33
CA LYS A 243 10.66 -18.77 -34.09
C LYS A 243 9.59 -19.55 -34.88
N ARG A 244 8.45 -18.88 -35.12
CA ARG A 244 7.71 -18.93 -36.41
C ARG A 244 7.49 -17.51 -36.94
N PRO A 245 7.67 -17.24 -38.25
CA PRO A 245 7.54 -15.91 -38.86
C PRO A 245 6.11 -15.69 -39.39
N ARG A 246 5.62 -14.45 -39.30
CA ARG A 246 4.48 -14.00 -40.12
C ARG A 246 4.77 -12.62 -40.74
N LYS A 247 4.27 -12.50 -41.96
CA LYS A 247 4.68 -11.64 -43.06
C LYS A 247 4.44 -10.15 -42.82
N ALA A 248 5.32 -9.36 -43.46
CA ALA A 248 5.24 -7.92 -43.60
C ALA A 248 3.98 -7.46 -44.35
N ALA A 249 3.40 -6.35 -43.89
CA ALA A 249 2.37 -5.61 -44.60
C ALA A 249 2.70 -4.10 -44.59
N GLY A 250 2.99 -3.59 -45.79
CA GLY A 250 2.77 -2.24 -46.31
C GLY A 250 2.94 -1.02 -45.40
N LYS A 251 4.07 -0.33 -45.55
CA LYS A 251 4.25 1.10 -45.21
C LYS A 251 3.25 1.96 -46.02
N LYS A 252 2.32 2.64 -45.35
CA LYS A 252 1.66 3.85 -45.89
C LYS A 252 2.33 5.07 -45.25
N LYS A 253 3.15 5.77 -46.03
CA LYS A 253 3.62 7.14 -45.75
C LYS A 253 2.40 8.04 -45.70
N ARG A 254 2.06 8.58 -44.53
CA ARG A 254 1.15 9.72 -44.40
C ARG A 254 2.02 10.92 -44.03
N GLN A 255 1.95 11.94 -44.88
CA GLN A 255 2.69 13.18 -44.80
C GLN A 255 2.33 13.92 -43.51
N GLU A 256 3.35 14.30 -42.75
CA GLU A 256 3.27 15.30 -41.70
C GLU A 256 3.14 16.68 -42.36
N PRO A 257 2.16 17.51 -41.99
CA PRO A 257 2.17 18.91 -42.37
C PRO A 257 3.22 19.66 -41.55
N THR A 258 4.13 20.29 -42.28
CA THR A 258 5.18 21.18 -41.80
C THR A 258 4.60 22.41 -41.09
N ILE A 259 5.21 22.71 -39.94
CA ILE A 259 5.45 24.00 -39.27
C ILE A 259 4.69 25.19 -39.88
N ILE A 260 3.64 25.63 -39.19
CA ILE A 260 3.19 27.02 -39.28
C ILE A 260 4.06 27.81 -38.32
N ASP A 261 5.03 28.50 -38.91
CA ASP A 261 5.63 29.70 -38.38
C ASP A 261 4.51 30.73 -38.16
N THR A 262 4.01 30.84 -36.93
CA THR A 262 3.24 32.02 -36.53
C THR A 262 4.24 33.06 -36.11
N GLY A 263 4.69 33.80 -37.12
CA GLY A 263 5.19 35.16 -36.97
C GLY A 263 4.29 35.93 -36.02
N GLY A 264 4.94 36.73 -35.17
CA GLY A 264 4.35 37.32 -33.99
C GLY A 264 3.04 38.07 -34.23
N ASP A 265 2.03 37.67 -33.48
CA ASP A 265 1.09 38.59 -32.87
C ASP A 265 1.42 38.67 -31.37
N THR A 266 2.47 39.41 -31.05
CA THR A 266 2.59 40.02 -29.73
C THR A 266 1.45 41.01 -29.58
N ALA A 267 0.29 40.54 -29.10
CA ALA A 267 -0.69 41.41 -28.49
C ALA A 267 0.01 42.12 -27.33
N ALA A 268 0.23 43.43 -27.51
CA ALA A 268 0.93 44.28 -26.57
C ALA A 268 0.34 44.13 -25.15
N PRO A 269 1.16 43.99 -24.10
CA PRO A 269 0.67 44.13 -22.75
C PRO A 269 0.18 45.57 -22.57
N ALA A 270 -1.12 45.74 -22.37
CA ALA A 270 -1.70 47.02 -21.99
C ALA A 270 -0.98 47.55 -20.74
N ALA A 271 -0.51 48.79 -20.83
CA ALA A 271 0.24 49.47 -19.79
C ALA A 271 -0.51 49.46 -18.44
N PRO A 272 0.18 49.27 -17.31
CA PRO A 272 -0.47 49.35 -16.01
C PRO A 272 -0.75 50.83 -15.70
N ALA A 273 -2.02 51.21 -15.72
CA ALA A 273 -2.46 52.47 -15.14
C ALA A 273 -2.14 52.46 -13.64
N ALA A 274 -1.06 53.13 -13.27
CA ALA A 274 -0.67 53.38 -11.90
C ALA A 274 -1.67 54.35 -11.25
N GLY A 275 -2.58 53.78 -10.47
CA GLY A 275 -3.41 54.51 -9.53
C GLY A 275 -3.91 53.51 -8.50
N GLN A 276 -3.71 53.78 -7.21
CA GLN A 276 -4.38 53.07 -6.14
C GLN A 276 -5.89 53.35 -6.25
N GLY A 277 -6.55 52.66 -7.19
CA GLY A 277 -7.98 52.74 -7.37
C GLY A 277 -8.63 52.19 -6.11
N ARG A 278 -9.33 53.08 -5.39
CA ARG A 278 -10.13 52.80 -4.19
C ARG A 278 -10.85 51.48 -4.38
N LEU A 279 -10.66 50.53 -3.46
CA LEU A 279 -11.42 49.29 -3.46
C LEU A 279 -12.88 49.67 -3.18
N ASP A 280 -13.69 49.61 -4.22
CA ASP A 280 -15.11 49.96 -4.16
C ASP A 280 -15.89 48.77 -3.59
N PHE A 281 -16.06 48.76 -2.26
CA PHE A 281 -16.88 47.78 -1.54
C PHE A 281 -18.37 48.19 -1.53
N GLY A 282 -18.87 48.78 -2.63
CA GLY A 282 -20.19 49.43 -2.77
C GLY A 282 -21.34 48.78 -1.97
N GLY A 283 -22.09 49.63 -1.26
CA GLY A 283 -23.18 49.29 -0.33
C GLY A 283 -24.52 48.92 -0.99
N ASP A 284 -24.50 48.48 -2.25
CA ASP A 284 -25.68 48.30 -3.10
C ASP A 284 -26.32 46.90 -2.94
N GLY A 285 -25.74 46.02 -2.12
CA GLY A 285 -26.23 44.66 -1.84
C GLY A 285 -26.07 43.65 -2.98
N GLN A 286 -25.54 44.04 -4.14
CA GLN A 286 -25.29 43.16 -5.29
C GLN A 286 -23.87 42.57 -5.27
N PHE A 287 -23.74 41.26 -5.49
CA PHE A 287 -22.44 40.59 -5.56
C PHE A 287 -21.64 41.05 -6.79
N ARG A 288 -20.43 41.58 -6.59
CA ARG A 288 -19.46 41.89 -7.64
C ARG A 288 -18.20 41.04 -7.45
N LEU A 289 -17.67 40.51 -8.54
CA LEU A 289 -16.41 39.77 -8.50
C LEU A 289 -15.25 40.70 -8.12
N PRO A 290 -14.34 40.26 -7.22
CA PRO A 290 -13.16 41.03 -6.86
C PRO A 290 -12.24 41.19 -8.09
N PRO A 291 -11.57 42.34 -8.24
CA PRO A 291 -10.70 42.57 -9.39
C PRO A 291 -9.42 41.73 -9.30
N ALA A 292 -8.96 41.18 -10.43
CA ALA A 292 -7.76 40.33 -10.51
C ALA A 292 -6.47 41.00 -10.02
N LYS A 293 -6.44 42.35 -9.95
CA LYS A 293 -5.31 43.12 -9.39
C LYS A 293 -5.00 42.81 -7.93
N LEU A 294 -5.94 42.23 -7.19
CA LEU A 294 -5.71 41.73 -5.82
C LEU A 294 -4.76 40.53 -5.80
N LEU A 295 -4.60 39.84 -6.93
CA LEU A 295 -3.70 38.72 -7.08
C LEU A 295 -2.35 39.18 -7.66
N LYS A 296 -1.28 38.53 -7.20
CA LYS A 296 0.08 38.76 -7.69
C LYS A 296 0.14 38.51 -9.20
N ALA A 297 0.67 39.48 -9.94
CA ALA A 297 0.92 39.33 -11.37
C ALA A 297 1.92 38.18 -11.63
N PRO A 298 1.76 37.44 -12.75
CA PRO A 298 2.78 36.47 -13.16
C PRO A 298 4.13 37.18 -13.33
N GLY A 299 5.20 36.48 -12.95
CA GLY A 299 6.56 36.91 -13.27
C GLY A 299 6.79 36.86 -14.78
N LYS A 300 7.93 37.42 -15.24
CA LYS A 300 8.35 37.18 -16.63
C LYS A 300 8.53 35.68 -16.83
N ALA A 301 7.97 35.13 -17.91
CA ALA A 301 8.21 33.74 -18.28
C ALA A 301 9.72 33.54 -18.41
N ALA A 302 10.29 32.60 -17.64
CA ALA A 302 11.69 32.26 -17.81
C ALA A 302 11.88 31.71 -19.23
N SER A 303 12.89 32.21 -19.94
CA SER A 303 13.33 31.55 -21.17
C SER A 303 13.71 30.12 -20.78
N GLY A 304 13.00 29.13 -21.32
CA GLY A 304 13.27 27.71 -21.04
C GLY A 304 14.71 27.33 -21.40
N LEU A 305 15.08 26.08 -21.09
CA LEU A 305 16.39 25.54 -21.48
C LEU A 305 16.62 25.72 -22.98
N SER A 306 17.87 26.00 -23.34
CA SER A 306 18.28 25.98 -24.73
C SER A 306 18.10 24.57 -25.31
N LYS A 307 17.87 24.49 -26.63
CA LYS A 307 17.70 23.19 -27.30
C LYS A 307 18.91 22.26 -27.08
N GLN A 308 20.11 22.83 -27.00
CA GLN A 308 21.35 22.09 -26.75
C GLN A 308 21.38 21.47 -25.35
N GLU A 309 20.90 22.18 -24.32
CA GLU A 309 20.82 21.64 -22.95
C GLU A 309 19.78 20.51 -22.86
N LEU A 310 18.61 20.67 -23.51
CA LEU A 310 17.61 19.61 -23.56
C LEU A 310 18.12 18.34 -24.24
N GLU A 311 18.87 18.49 -25.34
CA GLU A 311 19.52 17.38 -26.04
C GLU A 311 20.61 16.74 -25.17
N ALA A 312 21.42 17.54 -24.46
CA ALA A 312 22.44 17.03 -23.56
C ALA A 312 21.83 16.18 -22.42
N THR A 313 20.75 16.67 -21.79
CA THR A 313 20.03 15.90 -20.76
C THR A 313 19.38 14.64 -21.33
N ALA A 314 18.89 14.67 -22.57
CA ALA A 314 18.35 13.49 -23.24
C ALA A 314 19.42 12.40 -23.45
N VAL A 315 20.62 12.78 -23.90
CA VAL A 315 21.77 11.87 -24.07
C VAL A 315 22.24 11.29 -22.73
N GLU A 316 22.27 12.10 -21.67
CA GLU A 316 22.57 11.64 -20.32
C GLU A 316 21.53 10.59 -19.86
N LEU A 317 20.24 10.87 -20.08
CA LEU A 317 19.16 9.95 -19.76
C LEU A 317 19.27 8.63 -20.53
N GLU A 318 19.62 8.66 -21.83
CA GLU A 318 19.87 7.44 -22.62
C GLU A 318 21.02 6.60 -22.05
N THR A 319 22.10 7.26 -21.63
CA THR A 319 23.26 6.60 -21.02
C THR A 319 22.86 5.90 -19.72
N VAL A 320 22.15 6.61 -18.84
CA VAL A 320 21.64 6.05 -17.57
C VAL A 320 20.69 4.88 -17.81
N LEU A 321 19.77 4.99 -18.78
CA LEU A 321 18.88 3.88 -19.14
C LEU A 321 19.66 2.66 -19.66
N GLY A 322 20.73 2.91 -20.42
CA GLY A 322 21.66 1.89 -20.91
C GLY A 322 22.30 1.08 -19.79
N ASP A 323 22.76 1.74 -18.72
CA ASP A 323 23.36 1.09 -17.54
C ASP A 323 22.38 0.12 -16.85
N PHE A 324 21.09 0.43 -16.83
CA PHE A 324 20.04 -0.45 -16.31
C PHE A 324 19.54 -1.50 -17.34
N SER A 325 20.26 -1.65 -18.45
CA SER A 325 19.92 -2.53 -19.56
C SER A 325 18.53 -2.26 -20.15
N VAL A 326 18.10 -0.99 -20.13
CA VAL A 326 16.94 -0.48 -20.85
C VAL A 326 17.44 0.14 -22.15
N LYS A 327 17.22 -0.56 -23.26
CA LYS A 327 17.57 -0.05 -24.59
C LYS A 327 16.39 0.72 -25.16
N GLY A 328 16.67 1.88 -25.76
CA GLY A 328 15.70 2.75 -26.41
C GLY A 328 16.36 4.08 -26.78
N GLU A 329 15.62 4.93 -27.48
CA GLU A 329 16.06 6.27 -27.92
C GLU A 329 15.05 7.31 -27.46
N ILE A 330 15.52 8.50 -27.09
CA ILE A 330 14.67 9.64 -26.74
C ILE A 330 14.31 10.38 -28.04
N THR A 331 13.04 10.32 -28.40
CA THR A 331 12.53 10.87 -29.67
C THR A 331 12.25 12.36 -29.59
N GLU A 332 11.68 12.82 -28.48
CA GLU A 332 11.29 14.21 -28.27
C GLU A 332 11.46 14.61 -26.80
N SER A 333 11.84 15.87 -26.57
CA SER A 333 11.93 16.46 -25.23
C SER A 333 11.06 17.72 -25.19
N ARG A 334 10.11 17.77 -24.25
CA ARG A 334 9.16 18.89 -24.09
C ARG A 334 9.39 19.54 -22.73
N TYR A 335 9.91 20.78 -22.76
CA TYR A 335 10.14 21.57 -21.57
C TYR A 335 8.81 22.17 -21.05
N GLY A 336 8.50 21.93 -19.78
CA GLY A 336 7.34 22.45 -19.09
C GLY A 336 7.70 23.43 -17.97
N PRO A 337 6.71 24.00 -17.24
CA PRO A 337 6.98 24.96 -16.16
C PRO A 337 7.72 24.35 -14.95
N VAL A 338 7.43 23.09 -14.61
CA VAL A 338 7.95 22.42 -13.40
C VAL A 338 8.82 21.20 -13.75
N VAL A 339 8.47 20.51 -14.83
CA VAL A 339 9.11 19.29 -15.28
C VAL A 339 9.36 19.35 -16.79
N THR A 340 10.33 18.59 -17.26
CA THR A 340 10.58 18.31 -18.67
C THR A 340 10.23 16.86 -18.94
N ARG A 341 9.45 16.61 -20.00
CA ARG A 341 9.10 15.25 -20.42
C ARG A 341 9.98 14.81 -21.58
N HIS A 342 10.65 13.68 -21.42
CA HIS A 342 11.40 13.00 -22.46
C HIS A 342 10.63 11.76 -22.92
N ASP A 343 10.35 11.68 -24.21
CA ASP A 343 9.55 10.60 -24.80
C ASP A 343 10.49 9.49 -25.30
N LEU A 344 10.61 8.42 -24.51
CA LEU A 344 11.45 7.25 -24.78
C LEU A 344 10.71 6.26 -25.69
N GLU A 345 11.29 5.94 -26.84
CA GLU A 345 10.89 4.79 -27.65
C GLU A 345 11.71 3.55 -27.25
N PRO A 346 11.11 2.57 -26.55
CA PRO A 346 11.85 1.41 -26.08
C PRO A 346 12.17 0.45 -27.21
N ALA A 347 13.35 -0.18 -27.15
CA ALA A 347 13.73 -1.22 -28.09
C ALA A 347 12.76 -2.42 -28.04
N PRO A 348 12.55 -3.14 -29.16
CA PRO A 348 11.66 -4.29 -29.21
C PRO A 348 11.96 -5.32 -28.12
N GLY A 349 10.94 -5.69 -27.35
CA GLY A 349 11.05 -6.65 -26.25
C GLY A 349 11.27 -6.04 -24.86
N THR A 350 11.57 -4.75 -24.76
CA THR A 350 11.59 -4.03 -23.48
C THR A 350 10.16 -3.83 -22.98
N LYS A 351 9.84 -4.39 -21.80
CA LYS A 351 8.53 -4.22 -21.16
C LYS A 351 8.43 -2.83 -20.52
N SER A 352 7.36 -2.09 -20.77
CA SER A 352 7.13 -0.76 -20.17
C SER A 352 7.20 -0.78 -18.63
N GLN A 353 6.71 -1.86 -18.00
CA GLN A 353 6.73 -2.02 -16.55
C GLN A 353 8.15 -2.06 -15.96
N ARG A 354 9.15 -2.51 -16.73
CA ARG A 354 10.55 -2.50 -16.29
C ARG A 354 11.07 -1.06 -16.16
N VAL A 355 10.78 -0.20 -17.14
CA VAL A 355 11.20 1.21 -17.10
C VAL A 355 10.49 1.93 -15.96
N ILE A 356 9.20 1.66 -15.76
CA ILE A 356 8.41 2.25 -14.67
C ILE A 356 8.98 1.86 -13.29
N SER A 357 9.42 0.62 -13.11
CA SER A 357 10.00 0.18 -11.83
C SER A 357 11.37 0.78 -11.52
N LEU A 358 12.05 1.36 -12.52
CA LEU A 358 13.38 1.96 -12.37
C LEU A 358 13.33 3.46 -12.05
N ALA A 359 12.14 4.04 -11.84
CA ALA A 359 11.98 5.48 -11.62
C ALA A 359 12.89 6.04 -10.51
N ASP A 360 12.98 5.35 -9.36
CA ASP A 360 13.82 5.80 -8.24
C ASP A 360 15.32 5.69 -8.55
N ASP A 361 15.73 4.65 -9.27
CA ASP A 361 17.12 4.46 -9.68
C ASP A 361 17.54 5.48 -10.74
N ILE A 362 16.66 5.78 -11.71
CA ILE A 362 16.86 6.86 -12.69
C ILE A 362 16.97 8.20 -11.98
N ALA A 363 16.08 8.49 -11.02
CA ALA A 363 16.13 9.73 -10.23
C ALA A 363 17.49 9.88 -9.52
N ARG A 364 17.99 8.81 -8.91
CA ARG A 364 19.30 8.81 -8.25
C ARG A 364 20.45 9.07 -9.24
N SER A 365 20.47 8.39 -10.38
CA SER A 365 21.55 8.54 -11.37
C SER A 365 21.52 9.91 -12.06
N MET A 366 20.33 10.47 -12.30
CA MET A 366 20.14 11.80 -12.89
C MET A 366 20.25 12.94 -11.85
N SER A 367 20.60 12.64 -10.60
CA SER A 367 20.63 13.62 -9.49
C SER A 367 19.32 14.43 -9.33
N ALA A 368 18.19 13.81 -9.68
CA ALA A 368 16.87 14.41 -9.60
C ALA A 368 16.16 14.06 -8.29
N VAL A 369 15.33 14.97 -7.78
CA VAL A 369 14.55 14.74 -6.54
C VAL A 369 13.61 13.54 -6.68
N SER A 370 12.98 13.39 -7.85
CA SER A 370 12.06 12.30 -8.18
C SER A 370 11.84 12.27 -9.67
N VAL A 371 11.60 11.08 -10.23
CA VAL A 371 11.24 10.91 -11.64
C VAL A 371 9.89 10.24 -11.74
N ARG A 372 9.04 10.70 -12.66
CA ARG A 372 7.78 10.04 -12.98
C ARG A 372 7.87 9.38 -14.35
N VAL A 373 7.59 8.08 -14.40
CA VAL A 373 7.62 7.29 -15.64
C VAL A 373 6.22 6.76 -15.92
N ALA A 374 5.67 7.07 -17.09
CA ALA A 374 4.33 6.64 -17.49
C ALA A 374 4.25 6.36 -19.00
N VAL A 375 3.30 5.50 -19.39
CA VAL A 375 2.99 5.28 -20.81
C VAL A 375 2.15 6.44 -21.35
N VAL A 376 2.42 6.88 -22.58
CA VAL A 376 1.64 7.94 -23.24
C VAL A 376 0.47 7.31 -24.01
N PRO A 377 -0.80 7.61 -23.68
CA PRO A 377 -1.94 7.03 -24.38
C PRO A 377 -1.93 7.37 -25.87
N GLY A 378 -2.13 6.36 -26.72
CA GLY A 378 -2.21 6.53 -28.17
C GLY A 378 -0.87 6.65 -28.90
N GLN A 379 0.26 6.56 -28.18
CA GLN A 379 1.61 6.59 -28.76
C GLN A 379 2.43 5.38 -28.28
N ASN A 380 3.44 4.98 -29.06
CA ASN A 380 4.36 3.89 -28.69
C ASN A 380 5.58 4.40 -27.90
N VAL A 381 5.37 5.36 -27.01
CA VAL A 381 6.45 6.00 -26.23
C VAL A 381 6.14 5.94 -24.73
N ILE A 382 7.22 5.91 -23.95
CA ILE A 382 7.20 5.99 -22.50
C ILE A 382 7.68 7.39 -22.12
N GLY A 383 6.82 8.18 -21.49
CA GLY A 383 7.17 9.51 -21.02
C GLY A 383 7.94 9.41 -19.69
N ILE A 384 9.13 10.00 -19.66
CA ILE A 384 9.96 10.16 -18.47
C ILE A 384 9.97 11.65 -18.12
N GLU A 385 9.38 11.99 -16.97
CA GLU A 385 9.25 13.37 -16.48
C GLU A 385 10.34 13.64 -15.43
N LEU A 386 11.27 14.53 -15.76
CA LEU A 386 12.36 14.99 -14.91
C LEU A 386 12.05 16.41 -14.39
N PRO A 387 12.31 16.72 -13.11
CA PRO A 387 12.13 18.05 -12.57
C PRO A 387 13.14 19.02 -13.18
N ASN A 388 12.69 20.23 -13.51
CA ASN A 388 13.59 21.27 -13.99
C ASN A 388 14.49 21.78 -12.85
N THR A 389 15.70 22.21 -13.19
CA THR A 389 16.61 22.88 -12.25
C THR A 389 16.00 24.18 -11.72
N ASP A 390 15.43 24.98 -12.63
CA ASP A 390 14.64 26.16 -12.29
C ASP A 390 13.15 25.87 -12.50
N ARG A 391 12.38 25.81 -11.40
CA ARG A 391 10.95 25.50 -11.42
C ARG A 391 10.15 26.78 -11.31
N GLN A 392 9.26 26.99 -12.26
CA GLN A 392 8.41 28.17 -12.30
C GLN A 392 7.23 28.01 -11.34
N VAL A 393 6.98 29.04 -10.53
CA VAL A 393 5.79 29.09 -9.68
C VAL A 393 4.58 29.41 -10.55
N VAL A 394 3.63 28.47 -10.62
CA VAL A 394 2.34 28.69 -11.28
C VAL A 394 1.45 29.54 -10.36
N VAL A 395 1.19 30.79 -10.74
CA VAL A 395 0.37 31.71 -9.95
C VAL A 395 -1.09 31.68 -10.39
N LEU A 396 -2.02 31.80 -9.43
CA LEU A 396 -3.47 31.74 -9.73
C LEU A 396 -3.90 32.76 -10.80
N ARG A 397 -3.41 34.00 -10.70
CA ARG A 397 -3.76 35.07 -11.64
C ARG A 397 -3.46 34.73 -13.08
N GLU A 398 -2.38 33.98 -13.33
CA GLU A 398 -2.00 33.55 -14.67
C GLU A 398 -3.07 32.67 -15.33
N ILE A 399 -3.77 31.86 -14.53
CA ILE A 399 -4.85 31.00 -15.02
C ILE A 399 -6.12 31.84 -15.23
N LEU A 400 -6.43 32.75 -14.32
CA LEU A 400 -7.64 33.59 -14.40
C LEU A 400 -7.58 34.63 -15.52
N ASP A 401 -6.38 35.16 -15.82
CA ASP A 401 -6.16 36.11 -16.90
C ASP A 401 -6.15 35.39 -18.29
N HIS A 402 -6.06 34.06 -18.33
CA HIS A 402 -6.03 33.29 -19.57
C HIS A 402 -7.40 33.22 -20.26
N ALA A 403 -7.41 33.24 -21.60
CA ALA A 403 -8.65 33.24 -22.40
C ALA A 403 -9.57 32.03 -22.11
N VAL A 404 -8.99 30.86 -21.83
CA VAL A 404 -9.75 29.64 -21.46
C VAL A 404 -10.57 29.83 -20.19
N TRP A 405 -10.08 30.60 -19.20
CA TRP A 405 -10.88 30.92 -18.01
C TRP A 405 -11.96 31.96 -18.30
N GLN A 406 -11.60 33.02 -19.03
CA GLN A 406 -12.52 34.12 -19.36
C GLN A 406 -13.71 33.66 -20.23
N SER A 407 -13.51 32.61 -21.02
CA SER A 407 -14.54 32.01 -21.88
C SER A 407 -15.25 30.82 -21.25
N ASP A 408 -14.91 30.43 -20.01
CA ASP A 408 -15.53 29.30 -19.34
C ASP A 408 -16.94 29.64 -18.84
N GLY A 409 -17.93 28.90 -19.33
CA GLY A 409 -19.33 29.03 -18.96
C GLY A 409 -19.81 28.02 -17.93
N SER A 410 -18.90 27.41 -17.16
CA SER A 410 -19.26 26.40 -16.16
C SER A 410 -19.94 27.05 -14.96
N ASN A 411 -20.81 26.28 -14.27
CA ASN A 411 -21.51 26.78 -13.09
C ASN A 411 -20.58 26.89 -11.88
N LEU A 412 -19.61 25.97 -11.75
CA LEU A 412 -18.65 25.91 -10.65
C LEU A 412 -17.23 25.63 -11.17
N PRO A 413 -16.61 26.57 -11.92
CA PRO A 413 -15.27 26.37 -12.46
C PRO A 413 -14.22 26.39 -11.34
N MET A 414 -13.26 25.48 -11.45
CA MET A 414 -12.08 25.41 -10.59
C MET A 414 -10.81 25.45 -11.42
N ALA A 415 -9.95 26.42 -11.12
CA ALA A 415 -8.59 26.49 -11.65
C ALA A 415 -7.69 25.53 -10.85
N LEU A 416 -7.28 24.42 -11.46
CA LEU A 416 -6.42 23.43 -10.80
C LEU A 416 -4.93 23.77 -10.88
N GLY A 417 -4.52 24.45 -11.94
CA GLY A 417 -3.11 24.71 -12.20
C GLY A 417 -2.80 24.76 -13.70
N LYS A 418 -1.59 24.33 -14.03
CA LYS A 418 -1.15 24.08 -15.41
C LYS A 418 -0.77 22.61 -15.57
N ASP A 419 -0.90 22.10 -16.79
CA ASP A 419 -0.39 20.79 -17.15
C ASP A 419 1.15 20.82 -17.33
N ILE A 420 1.72 19.66 -17.68
CA ILE A 420 3.15 19.51 -17.93
C ILE A 420 3.65 20.30 -19.15
N ALA A 421 2.77 20.73 -20.06
CA ALA A 421 3.11 21.57 -21.20
C ALA A 421 2.92 23.07 -20.89
N GLY A 422 2.37 23.41 -19.72
CA GLY A 422 2.11 24.78 -19.28
C GLY A 422 0.73 25.33 -19.64
N ALA A 423 -0.15 24.53 -20.23
CA ALA A 423 -1.52 24.94 -20.53
C ALA A 423 -2.38 24.94 -19.25
N PRO A 424 -3.26 25.92 -19.04
CA PRO A 424 -4.11 25.98 -17.86
C PRO A 424 -5.11 24.83 -17.83
N VAL A 425 -5.28 24.23 -16.66
CA VAL A 425 -6.24 23.15 -16.41
C VAL A 425 -7.39 23.68 -15.58
N ILE A 426 -8.55 23.77 -16.21
CA ILE A 426 -9.80 24.26 -15.62
C ILE A 426 -10.83 23.14 -15.69
N VAL A 427 -11.55 22.94 -14.59
CA VAL A 427 -12.55 21.88 -14.47
C VAL A 427 -13.85 22.40 -13.87
N ASP A 428 -14.96 21.76 -14.21
CA ASP A 428 -16.28 22.09 -13.66
C ASP A 428 -16.63 21.15 -12.50
N LEU A 429 -16.68 21.70 -11.28
CA LEU A 429 -17.08 20.93 -10.10
C LEU A 429 -18.55 20.47 -10.18
N ALA A 430 -19.41 21.14 -10.95
CA ALA A 430 -20.79 20.69 -11.12
C ALA A 430 -20.87 19.34 -11.87
N LYS A 431 -19.92 19.08 -12.79
CA LYS A 431 -19.79 17.79 -13.51
C LYS A 431 -19.08 16.72 -12.66
N MET A 432 -18.34 17.14 -11.65
CA MET A 432 -17.66 16.29 -10.67
C MET A 432 -18.22 16.61 -9.27
N PRO A 433 -19.46 16.22 -8.96
CA PRO A 433 -20.25 16.81 -7.86
C PRO A 433 -19.57 16.73 -6.49
N HIS A 434 -18.61 15.83 -6.34
CA HIS A 434 -17.70 15.77 -5.21
C HIS A 434 -16.27 15.50 -5.71
N LEU A 435 -15.29 16.21 -5.15
CA LEU A 435 -13.86 16.00 -5.38
C LEU A 435 -13.19 15.51 -4.09
N LEU A 436 -12.34 14.49 -4.20
CA LEU A 436 -11.46 14.04 -3.11
C LEU A 436 -10.05 14.60 -3.34
N VAL A 437 -9.54 15.35 -2.37
CA VAL A 437 -8.16 15.87 -2.36
C VAL A 437 -7.39 15.19 -1.24
N ALA A 438 -6.21 14.65 -1.55
CA ALA A 438 -5.32 14.00 -0.60
C ALA A 438 -3.87 14.44 -0.86
N GLY A 439 -3.11 14.65 0.21
CA GLY A 439 -1.69 15.02 0.20
C GLY A 439 -1.06 14.63 1.54
N THR A 440 0.26 14.44 1.56
CA THR A 440 1.04 14.07 2.76
C THR A 440 1.32 15.24 3.67
#